data_AF-A0A8C6ZCW1-F1
#
_entry.id   AF-A0A8C6ZCW1-F1
#
_cell.length_a   1.000
_cell.length_b   1.000
_cell.length_c   1.000
_cell.angle_alpha   90.00
_cell.angle_beta   90.00
_cell.angle_gamma   90.00
#
_symmetry.space_group_name_H-M   'P 1'
#
loop_
_entity.id
_entity.type
_entity.pdbx_description
1 polymer ?
#
loop_
_entity_poly.entity_id
_entity_poly.type
_entity_poly.pdbx_seq_one_letter_code
_entity_poly.pdbx_strand_id
1 'polypeptide(L)'
;AARTEPAHIAKQRYLSGRNVQTRGSPEWLSFDVTETVREWLLHRGRSNLGLEISIHCPCHTFQPNGDIVENLHEVLEIKFKGIDSEDDYGRGDLGRLKKQKDLHNPHLILMMLPPHRLEGPSLGGQRKKRALDTNYCFRNLEENCCVRPLYIDFRQDLGWKWVHEPKGYFANFCSGPCPYLRSADTTHSTVLGLYNTLNPEASASPCCVPQDLEPLTILYYVGRTPKVEQLSNMVVKSCKCS
;
A
#
# COMPACT_ATOMS: atom_id res chain seq x y z
N ALA A 1 55.85 -2.46 -7.42
CA ALA A 1 54.82 -3.51 -7.50
C ALA A 1 53.48 -2.88 -7.13
N ALA A 2 52.68 -2.52 -8.14
CA ALA A 2 51.33 -2.02 -7.91
C ALA A 2 50.46 -3.21 -7.46
N ARG A 3 49.90 -3.14 -6.25
CA ARG A 3 48.84 -4.06 -5.84
C ARG A 3 47.58 -3.66 -6.62
N THR A 4 47.19 -4.55 -7.53
CA THR A 4 45.89 -4.57 -8.16
C THR A 4 44.80 -4.66 -7.08
N GLU A 5 43.97 -3.63 -6.97
CA GLU A 5 42.67 -3.73 -6.28
C GLU A 5 41.81 -4.76 -7.04
N PRO A 6 41.12 -5.68 -6.34
CA PRO A 6 40.12 -6.50 -6.99
C PRO A 6 38.90 -5.63 -7.32
N ALA A 7 38.72 -5.40 -8.61
CA ALA A 7 37.47 -4.93 -9.19
C ALA A 7 36.32 -5.90 -8.86
N HIS A 8 35.13 -5.32 -8.63
CA HIS A 8 33.78 -5.91 -8.51
C HIS A 8 33.11 -5.76 -7.14
N ILE A 9 32.87 -4.52 -6.71
CA ILE A 9 31.70 -4.22 -5.86
C ILE A 9 30.46 -4.33 -6.78
N ALA A 10 29.78 -5.47 -6.73
CA ALA A 10 28.45 -5.59 -7.34
C ALA A 10 27.53 -4.52 -6.72
N LYS A 11 26.85 -3.73 -7.55
CA LYS A 11 25.88 -2.68 -7.15
C LYS A 11 24.62 -3.32 -6.53
N GLN A 12 24.73 -3.90 -5.34
CA GLN A 12 23.57 -4.32 -4.56
C GLN A 12 22.91 -3.09 -3.94
N ARG A 13 21.57 -3.06 -3.93
CA ARG A 13 20.77 -1.99 -3.30
C ARG A 13 19.86 -2.64 -2.26
N TYR A 14 19.96 -2.18 -1.01
CA TYR A 14 19.03 -2.57 0.03
C TYR A 14 17.60 -2.14 -0.32
N LEU A 15 16.64 -3.05 -0.18
CA LEU A 15 15.21 -2.78 -0.42
C LEU A 15 14.43 -2.69 0.89
N SER A 16 14.46 -3.76 1.68
CA SER A 16 13.71 -3.84 2.93
C SER A 16 14.25 -4.97 3.82
N GLY A 17 13.84 -4.95 5.08
CA GLY A 17 14.17 -5.96 6.07
C GLY A 17 12.92 -6.30 6.88
N ARG A 18 12.83 -7.54 7.36
CA ARG A 18 11.69 -8.02 8.13
C ARG A 18 12.18 -8.91 9.27
N ASN A 19 11.67 -8.65 10.47
CA ASN A 19 11.91 -9.52 11.62
C ASN A 19 10.99 -10.73 11.51
N VAL A 20 11.57 -11.93 11.60
CA VAL A 20 10.85 -13.20 11.53
C VAL A 20 11.06 -13.95 12.83
N GLN A 21 10.01 -14.55 13.38
CA GLN A 21 10.12 -15.37 14.59
C GLN A 21 10.76 -16.72 14.23
N THR A 22 11.75 -17.14 14.99
CA THR A 22 12.50 -18.40 14.75
C THR A 22 11.77 -19.64 15.24
N ARG A 23 10.66 -19.49 15.97
CA ARG A 23 9.83 -20.58 16.48
C ARG A 23 8.40 -20.39 15.99
N GLY A 24 7.87 -21.36 15.24
CA GLY A 24 6.51 -21.30 14.69
C GLY A 24 6.26 -22.34 13.60
N SER A 25 5.05 -22.33 13.04
CA SER A 25 4.71 -23.08 11.83
C SER A 25 5.30 -22.41 10.59
N PRO A 26 5.57 -23.16 9.50
CA PRO A 26 6.03 -22.58 8.24
C PRO A 26 5.04 -21.53 7.70
N GLU A 27 5.53 -20.38 7.26
CA GLU A 27 4.74 -19.25 6.76
C GLU A 27 5.30 -18.73 5.43
N TRP A 28 4.43 -18.19 4.57
CA TRP A 28 4.82 -17.47 3.37
C TRP A 28 5.14 -16.01 3.68
N LEU A 29 6.31 -15.55 3.22
CA LEU A 29 6.72 -14.15 3.31
C LEU A 29 6.64 -13.48 1.94
N SER A 30 6.11 -12.26 1.91
CA SER A 30 6.03 -11.43 0.71
C SER A 30 6.80 -10.12 0.92
N PHE A 31 7.50 -9.67 -0.12
CA PHE A 31 8.21 -8.40 -0.16
C PHE A 31 7.70 -7.58 -1.36
N ASP A 32 7.41 -6.29 -1.14
CA ASP A 32 7.06 -5.40 -2.25
C ASP A 32 8.34 -5.00 -2.99
N VAL A 33 8.47 -5.51 -4.21
CA VAL A 33 9.59 -5.23 -5.13
C VAL A 33 9.12 -4.53 -6.40
N THR A 34 7.95 -3.89 -6.38
CA THR A 34 7.29 -3.28 -7.54
C THR A 34 8.19 -2.30 -8.28
N GLU A 35 8.89 -1.41 -7.56
CA GLU A 35 9.77 -0.41 -8.18
C GLU A 35 10.99 -1.06 -8.86
N THR A 36 11.61 -2.03 -8.19
CA THR A 36 12.76 -2.78 -8.71
C THR A 36 12.40 -3.53 -9.99
N VAL A 37 11.26 -4.23 -10.02
CA VAL A 37 10.79 -4.93 -11.21
C VAL A 37 10.43 -3.95 -12.33
N ARG A 38 9.86 -2.78 -12.01
CA ARG A 38 9.60 -1.74 -13.01
C ARG A 38 10.90 -1.25 -13.67
N GLU A 39 11.93 -0.97 -12.88
CA GLU A 39 13.25 -0.57 -13.39
C GLU A 39 13.84 -1.64 -14.32
N TRP A 40 13.73 -2.91 -13.96
CA TRP A 40 14.19 -4.04 -14.77
C TRP A 40 13.49 -4.12 -16.14
N LEU A 41 12.17 -3.93 -16.15
CA LEU A 41 11.37 -3.95 -17.38
C LEU A 41 11.70 -2.77 -18.31
N LEU A 42 12.07 -1.62 -17.74
CA LEU A 42 12.51 -0.43 -18.49
C LEU A 42 13.94 -0.61 -19.06
N HIS A 43 14.82 -1.26 -18.32
CA HIS A 43 16.23 -1.44 -18.69
C HIS A 43 16.51 -2.84 -19.25
N ARG A 44 15.94 -3.14 -20.43
CA ARG A 44 16.03 -4.44 -21.12
C ARG A 44 17.45 -4.90 -21.51
N GLY A 45 18.48 -4.09 -21.27
CA GLY A 45 19.86 -4.37 -21.63
C GLY A 45 20.69 -5.13 -20.59
N ARG A 46 20.14 -5.46 -19.41
CA ARG A 46 20.85 -6.23 -18.37
C ARG A 46 20.32 -7.66 -18.28
N SER A 47 21.19 -8.64 -18.47
CA SER A 47 20.85 -10.07 -18.52
C SER A 47 20.90 -10.79 -17.17
N ASN A 48 21.30 -10.12 -16.08
CA ASN A 48 21.42 -10.71 -14.74
C ASN A 48 20.62 -9.88 -13.73
N LEU A 49 19.37 -10.27 -13.51
CA LEU A 49 18.47 -9.65 -12.54
C LEU A 49 18.21 -10.67 -11.43
N GLY A 50 18.50 -10.28 -10.19
CA GLY A 50 18.37 -11.16 -9.04
C GLY A 50 17.93 -10.38 -7.82
N LEU A 51 17.20 -11.05 -6.93
CA LEU A 51 16.98 -10.61 -5.57
C LEU A 51 17.85 -11.46 -4.66
N GLU A 52 18.48 -10.81 -3.70
CA GLU A 52 19.31 -11.46 -2.69
C GLU A 52 18.67 -11.24 -1.33
N ILE A 53 18.58 -12.32 -0.56
CA ILE A 53 18.08 -12.30 0.81
C ILE A 53 19.26 -12.64 1.70
N SER A 54 19.64 -11.71 2.56
CA SER A 54 20.71 -11.89 3.54
C SER A 54 20.17 -11.68 4.95
N ILE A 55 20.85 -12.32 5.91
CA ILE A 55 20.54 -12.15 7.33
C ILE A 55 21.15 -10.83 7.78
N HIS A 56 20.41 -10.09 8.60
CA HIS A 56 20.95 -8.91 9.25
C HIS A 56 22.15 -9.31 10.10
N CYS A 57 23.34 -8.78 9.79
CA CYS A 57 24.54 -8.99 10.58
C CYS A 57 24.57 -7.93 11.69
N PRO A 58 24.27 -8.27 12.95
CA PRO A 58 24.45 -7.32 14.03
C PRO A 58 25.96 -7.10 14.23
N CYS A 59 26.35 -5.84 14.45
CA CYS A 59 27.73 -5.48 14.76
C CYS A 59 28.17 -5.90 16.18
N HIS A 60 27.22 -6.35 17.00
CA HIS A 60 27.44 -6.83 18.37
C HIS A 60 26.56 -8.05 18.68
N THR A 61 27.08 -8.99 19.46
CA THR A 61 26.29 -10.11 19.99
C THR A 61 25.83 -9.81 21.41
N PHE A 62 24.57 -10.12 21.75
CA PHE A 62 24.02 -9.91 23.10
C PHE A 62 24.00 -11.24 23.85
N GLN A 63 24.72 -11.31 24.97
CA GLN A 63 24.64 -12.47 25.84
C GLN A 63 23.32 -12.44 26.66
N PRO A 64 22.81 -13.60 27.14
CA PRO A 64 21.57 -13.68 27.92
C PRO A 64 21.58 -12.87 29.23
N ASN A 65 22.77 -12.51 29.71
CA ASN A 65 23.01 -11.66 30.88
C ASN A 65 22.98 -10.15 30.57
N GLY A 66 22.84 -9.76 29.29
CA GLY A 66 22.81 -8.37 28.83
C GLY A 66 24.16 -7.80 28.39
N ASP A 67 25.24 -8.58 28.43
CA ASP A 67 26.56 -8.12 28.01
C ASP A 67 26.67 -8.04 26.48
N ILE A 68 27.32 -6.97 25.99
CA ILE A 68 27.55 -6.71 24.56
C ILE A 68 28.94 -7.22 24.20
N VAL A 69 29.00 -8.22 23.32
CA VAL A 69 30.26 -8.74 22.79
C VAL A 69 30.54 -8.13 21.42
N GLU A 70 31.54 -7.25 21.38
CA GLU A 70 32.06 -6.67 20.14
C GLU A 70 32.86 -7.71 19.35
N ASN A 71 32.74 -7.71 18.02
CA ASN A 71 33.48 -8.59 17.08
C ASN A 71 33.12 -10.09 17.08
N LEU A 72 32.04 -10.49 17.74
CA LEU A 72 31.41 -11.78 17.49
C LEU A 72 30.15 -11.57 16.64
N HIS A 73 30.06 -12.30 15.53
CA HIS A 73 28.88 -12.33 14.67
C HIS A 73 28.18 -13.67 14.87
N GLU A 74 26.93 -13.64 15.33
CA GLU A 74 26.07 -14.82 15.28
C GLU A 74 25.77 -15.15 13.83
N VAL A 75 26.41 -16.21 13.32
CA VAL A 75 26.12 -16.74 11.99
C VAL A 75 24.85 -17.58 12.12
N LEU A 76 23.71 -16.97 11.86
CA LEU A 76 22.46 -17.71 11.65
C LEU A 76 22.50 -18.33 10.25
N GLU A 77 22.08 -19.58 10.11
CA GLU A 77 21.87 -20.22 8.81
C GLU A 77 20.37 -20.22 8.49
N ILE A 78 19.98 -19.73 7.32
CA ILE A 78 18.61 -19.81 6.83
C ILE A 78 18.53 -20.97 5.83
N LYS A 79 17.52 -21.83 6.01
CA LYS A 79 17.16 -22.87 5.04
C LYS A 79 15.83 -22.54 4.38
N PHE A 80 15.81 -22.53 3.05
CA PHE A 80 14.61 -22.32 2.25
C PHE A 80 13.97 -23.66 1.92
N LYS A 81 12.71 -23.83 2.35
CA LYS A 81 11.91 -25.02 2.02
C LYS A 81 11.75 -25.12 0.50
N GLY A 82 12.24 -26.21 -0.10
CA GLY A 82 12.22 -26.46 -1.54
C GLY A 82 13.51 -26.13 -2.29
N ILE A 83 14.48 -25.46 -1.64
CA ILE A 83 15.84 -25.25 -2.17
C ILE A 83 16.84 -26.09 -1.36
N ASP A 84 16.77 -26.03 -0.03
CA ASP A 84 17.74 -26.65 0.88
C ASP A 84 17.26 -28.00 1.45
N SER A 85 16.30 -28.66 0.78
CA SER A 85 15.81 -29.98 1.20
C SER A 85 16.82 -31.08 0.85
N GLU A 86 17.79 -31.30 1.73
CA GLU A 86 18.43 -32.61 1.86
C GLU A 86 17.53 -33.49 2.75
N ASP A 87 17.34 -34.74 2.32
CA ASP A 87 16.63 -35.85 2.99
C ASP A 87 15.10 -35.98 2.80
N ASP A 88 14.68 -36.40 1.60
CA ASP A 88 13.64 -37.45 1.51
C ASP A 88 14.21 -38.61 0.70
N TYR A 89 14.89 -39.55 1.38
CA TYR A 89 15.23 -40.86 0.83
C TYR A 89 13.94 -41.69 0.67
N GLY A 90 13.03 -41.23 -0.18
CA GLY A 90 11.91 -42.01 -0.67
C GLY A 90 12.44 -43.13 -1.57
N ARG A 91 12.65 -44.31 -0.98
CA ARG A 91 13.03 -45.52 -1.72
C ARG A 91 11.86 -45.95 -2.61
N GLY A 92 11.97 -45.73 -3.92
CA GLY A 92 11.04 -46.25 -4.94
C GLY A 92 10.30 -45.21 -5.78
N ASP A 93 9.59 -45.67 -6.82
CA ASP A 93 8.90 -44.85 -7.86
C ASP A 93 7.89 -43.81 -7.33
N LEU A 94 7.47 -43.92 -6.07
CA LEU A 94 6.59 -42.95 -5.41
C LEU A 94 7.28 -41.64 -5.01
N GLY A 95 8.63 -41.63 -4.92
CA GLY A 95 9.40 -40.41 -4.61
C GLY A 95 9.32 -39.36 -5.72
N ARG A 96 9.19 -39.77 -6.99
CA ARG A 96 9.02 -38.83 -8.13
C ARG A 96 7.66 -38.16 -8.17
N LEU A 97 6.59 -38.85 -7.76
CA LEU A 97 5.23 -38.31 -7.69
C LEU A 97 5.06 -37.30 -6.54
N LYS A 98 5.73 -37.51 -5.41
CA LYS A 98 5.75 -36.57 -4.27
C LYS A 98 6.49 -35.27 -4.61
N LYS A 99 7.58 -35.37 -5.39
CA LYS A 99 8.41 -34.23 -5.84
C LYS A 99 7.64 -33.18 -6.66
N GLN A 100 6.53 -33.58 -7.30
CA GLN A 100 5.73 -32.68 -8.13
C GLN A 100 4.70 -31.87 -7.32
N LYS A 101 4.42 -32.25 -6.07
CA LYS A 101 3.35 -31.66 -5.25
C LYS A 101 3.79 -30.49 -4.37
N ASP A 102 5.08 -30.39 -4.06
CA ASP A 102 5.64 -29.40 -3.11
C ASP A 102 6.65 -28.44 -3.77
N LEU A 103 6.31 -27.84 -4.93
CA LEU A 103 7.09 -26.73 -5.50
C LEU A 103 6.83 -25.44 -4.69
N HIS A 104 7.54 -25.26 -3.60
CA HIS A 104 7.49 -24.04 -2.76
C HIS A 104 8.59 -23.04 -3.10
N ASN A 105 9.05 -23.01 -4.35
CA ASN A 105 10.15 -22.16 -4.75
C ASN A 105 9.75 -20.67 -4.67
N PRO A 106 10.69 -19.79 -4.29
CA PRO A 106 10.49 -18.35 -4.35
C PRO A 106 10.07 -17.93 -5.76
N HIS A 107 9.01 -17.14 -5.87
CA HIS A 107 8.46 -16.69 -7.14
C HIS A 107 8.02 -15.22 -7.05
N LEU A 108 8.00 -14.55 -8.20
CA LEU A 108 7.51 -13.19 -8.32
C LEU A 108 6.04 -13.22 -8.75
N ILE A 109 5.18 -12.53 -8.00
CA ILE A 109 3.77 -12.32 -8.38
C ILE A 109 3.68 -10.96 -9.06
N LEU A 110 3.37 -10.95 -10.36
CA LEU A 110 3.21 -9.74 -11.16
C LEU A 110 1.74 -9.45 -11.43
N MET A 111 1.24 -8.33 -10.90
CA MET A 111 -0.10 -7.83 -11.20
C MET A 111 0.01 -6.75 -12.28
N MET A 112 -0.28 -7.12 -13.53
CA MET A 112 -0.20 -6.21 -14.68
C MET A 112 -1.57 -6.05 -15.34
N LEU A 113 -1.85 -4.84 -15.83
CA LEU A 113 -3.01 -4.60 -16.68
C LEU A 113 -2.67 -5.04 -18.12
N PRO A 114 -3.46 -5.92 -18.75
CA PRO A 114 -3.26 -6.30 -20.13
C PRO A 114 -3.29 -5.08 -21.06
N PRO A 115 -2.46 -5.03 -22.13
CA PRO A 115 -2.36 -3.87 -23.02
C PRO A 115 -3.71 -3.47 -23.64
N HIS A 116 -4.57 -4.44 -23.95
CA HIS A 116 -5.92 -4.18 -24.47
C HIS A 116 -6.83 -3.39 -23.51
N ARG A 117 -6.56 -3.41 -22.19
CA ARG A 117 -7.28 -2.57 -21.21
C ARG A 117 -6.67 -1.18 -21.07
N LEU A 118 -5.46 -0.96 -21.56
CA LEU A 118 -4.84 0.36 -21.64
C LEU A 118 -5.27 1.08 -22.92
N GLU A 119 -5.59 0.34 -23.98
CA GLU A 119 -6.01 0.83 -25.30
C GLU A 119 -7.54 0.91 -25.46
N GLY A 120 -8.25 1.47 -24.48
CA GLY A 120 -9.65 1.84 -24.68
C GLY A 120 -9.78 2.96 -25.71
N PRO A 121 -10.77 2.93 -26.63
CA PRO A 121 -10.94 3.96 -27.66
C PRO A 121 -11.60 5.21 -27.06
N SER A 122 -10.88 5.97 -26.25
CA SER A 122 -11.16 7.39 -25.98
C SER A 122 -10.05 8.03 -25.11
N LEU A 123 -9.22 8.84 -25.76
CA LEU A 123 -8.65 10.09 -25.26
C LEU A 123 -7.69 10.01 -24.05
N GLY A 124 -6.38 10.02 -24.37
CA GLY A 124 -5.40 10.86 -23.68
C GLY A 124 -5.00 10.48 -22.25
N GLY A 125 -3.92 9.70 -22.15
CA GLY A 125 -3.04 9.68 -20.97
C GLY A 125 -3.31 8.55 -19.99
N GLN A 126 -2.22 8.03 -19.41
CA GLN A 126 -2.25 7.18 -18.22
C GLN A 126 -3.03 7.89 -17.09
N ARG A 127 -4.34 7.69 -17.03
CA ARG A 127 -5.09 8.01 -15.83
C ARG A 127 -4.84 6.89 -14.84
N LYS A 128 -3.84 7.08 -13.97
CA LYS A 128 -3.91 6.54 -12.59
C LYS A 128 -5.36 6.74 -12.12
N LYS A 129 -5.95 5.78 -11.40
CA LYS A 129 -7.13 6.07 -10.55
C LYS A 129 -6.71 7.26 -9.69
N ARG A 130 -7.05 8.48 -10.10
CA ARG A 130 -6.78 9.66 -9.31
C ARG A 130 -7.88 9.60 -8.26
N ALA A 131 -7.49 9.44 -7.00
CA ALA A 131 -8.40 9.86 -5.95
C ALA A 131 -8.84 11.28 -6.31
N LEU A 132 -10.15 11.54 -6.29
CA LEU A 132 -10.71 12.87 -6.56
C LEU A 132 -10.40 13.73 -5.34
N ASP A 133 -9.11 14.06 -5.22
CA ASP A 133 -8.50 14.74 -4.10
C ASP A 133 -8.71 16.25 -4.21
N THR A 134 -8.41 16.97 -3.13
CA THR A 134 -8.52 18.43 -3.09
C THR A 134 -7.71 19.11 -4.19
N ASN A 135 -6.55 18.56 -4.56
CA ASN A 135 -5.68 19.15 -5.59
C ASN A 135 -6.31 19.11 -6.97
N TYR A 136 -6.95 17.99 -7.34
CA TYR A 136 -7.63 17.87 -8.62
C TYR A 136 -8.96 18.62 -8.64
N CYS A 137 -9.81 18.44 -7.62
CA CYS A 137 -11.16 18.98 -7.60
C CYS A 137 -11.22 20.50 -7.40
N PHE A 138 -10.22 21.12 -6.75
CA PHE A 138 -10.19 22.57 -6.58
C PHE A 138 -9.59 23.30 -7.79
N ARG A 139 -8.83 22.60 -8.63
CA ARG A 139 -8.23 23.17 -9.86
C ARG A 139 -9.12 22.99 -11.08
N ASN A 140 -9.91 21.93 -11.12
CA ASN A 140 -10.74 21.59 -12.27
C ASN A 140 -12.23 21.72 -11.91
N LEU A 141 -13.01 22.25 -12.85
CA LEU A 141 -14.47 22.25 -12.74
C LEU A 141 -15.00 20.87 -13.14
N GLU A 142 -14.88 19.90 -12.24
CA GLU A 142 -15.49 18.58 -12.42
C GLU A 142 -16.97 18.68 -12.05
N GLU A 143 -17.90 18.32 -12.94
CA GLU A 143 -19.33 18.33 -12.63
C GLU A 143 -19.77 17.10 -11.84
N ASN A 144 -19.09 15.96 -12.06
CA ASN A 144 -19.32 14.70 -11.36
C ASN A 144 -18.88 14.78 -9.89
N CYS A 145 -19.11 13.68 -9.15
CA CYS A 145 -18.66 13.54 -7.76
C CYS A 145 -17.21 14.03 -7.57
N CYS A 146 -17.03 15.05 -6.72
CA CYS A 146 -15.73 15.63 -6.38
C CYS A 146 -15.81 16.29 -5.00
N VAL A 147 -14.65 16.54 -4.39
CA VAL A 147 -14.57 17.35 -3.16
C VAL A 147 -14.77 18.83 -3.47
N ARG A 148 -15.59 19.49 -2.67
CA ARG A 148 -15.89 20.93 -2.77
C ARG A 148 -15.38 21.65 -1.52
N PRO A 149 -14.78 22.85 -1.69
CA PRO A 149 -14.28 23.60 -0.56
C PRO A 149 -15.45 24.12 0.27
N LEU A 150 -15.38 23.90 1.58
CA LEU A 150 -16.31 24.46 2.56
C LEU A 150 -15.52 24.84 3.79
N TYR A 151 -15.50 26.14 4.07
CA TYR A 151 -14.95 26.67 5.30
C TYR A 151 -16.08 26.78 6.33
N ILE A 152 -15.84 26.30 7.54
CA ILE A 152 -16.76 26.39 8.67
C ILE A 152 -16.09 27.21 9.76
N ASP A 153 -16.71 28.32 10.14
CA ASP A 153 -16.34 29.11 11.32
C ASP A 153 -17.10 28.57 12.53
N PHE A 154 -16.36 28.18 13.59
CA PHE A 154 -16.97 27.61 14.79
C PHE A 154 -17.95 28.58 15.45
N ARG A 155 -17.68 29.88 15.42
CA ARG A 155 -18.54 30.88 16.07
C ARG A 155 -19.70 31.31 15.19
N GLN A 156 -19.45 31.56 13.91
CA GLN A 156 -20.48 32.11 13.02
C GLN A 156 -21.44 31.03 12.53
N ASP A 157 -20.93 29.87 12.10
CA ASP A 157 -21.75 28.84 11.45
C ASP A 157 -22.32 27.82 12.45
N LEU A 158 -21.54 27.46 13.49
CA LEU A 158 -21.93 26.45 14.48
C LEU A 158 -22.36 27.04 15.83
N GLY A 159 -22.10 28.32 16.09
CA GLY A 159 -22.36 28.96 17.39
C GLY A 159 -21.51 28.41 18.54
N TRP A 160 -20.45 27.66 18.25
CA TRP A 160 -19.56 27.06 19.24
C TRP A 160 -18.58 28.09 19.78
N LYS A 161 -18.71 28.40 21.08
CA LYS A 161 -17.82 29.32 21.80
C LYS A 161 -16.77 28.60 22.67
N TRP A 162 -16.85 27.27 22.75
CA TRP A 162 -15.99 26.45 23.61
C TRP A 162 -14.66 26.11 22.93
N VAL A 163 -14.64 25.99 21.60
CA VAL A 163 -13.41 25.84 20.81
C VAL A 163 -12.69 27.17 20.76
N HIS A 164 -11.45 27.19 21.25
CA HIS A 164 -10.61 28.38 21.27
C HIS A 164 -9.74 28.46 20.01
N GLU A 165 -9.07 27.37 19.63
CA GLU A 165 -8.31 27.29 18.38
C GLU A 165 -8.55 25.95 17.68
N PRO A 166 -8.61 25.91 16.34
CA PRO A 166 -8.65 27.07 15.43
C PRO A 166 -10.01 27.80 15.49
N LYS A 167 -10.13 29.02 14.93
CA LYS A 167 -11.43 29.73 14.83
C LYS A 167 -12.40 29.11 13.82
N GLY A 168 -11.85 28.43 12.83
CA GLY A 168 -12.60 27.71 11.81
C GLY A 168 -11.64 26.82 11.02
N TYR A 169 -12.19 26.02 10.13
CA TYR A 169 -11.41 25.05 9.35
C TYR A 169 -12.10 24.73 8.02
N PHE A 170 -11.33 24.21 7.07
CA PHE A 170 -11.86 23.70 5.81
C PHE A 170 -12.35 22.27 6.00
N ALA A 171 -13.64 22.10 6.30
CA ALA A 171 -14.27 20.79 6.39
C ALA A 171 -14.32 20.09 5.04
N ASN A 172 -14.60 20.87 3.98
CA ASN A 172 -14.93 20.38 2.65
C ASN A 172 -16.13 19.40 2.65
N PHE A 173 -16.67 19.10 1.47
CA PHE A 173 -17.74 18.10 1.36
C PHE A 173 -17.73 17.44 -0.02
N CYS A 174 -18.34 16.25 -0.11
CA CYS A 174 -18.49 15.53 -1.36
C CYS A 174 -19.80 15.91 -2.04
N SER A 175 -19.73 16.27 -3.32
CA SER A 175 -20.91 16.60 -4.12
C SER A 175 -20.70 16.34 -5.61
N GLY A 176 -21.77 15.95 -6.28
CA GLY A 176 -21.83 15.69 -7.71
C GLY A 176 -22.45 14.32 -8.02
N PRO A 177 -22.99 14.13 -9.25
CA PRO A 177 -23.56 12.86 -9.67
C PRO A 177 -22.49 11.77 -9.79
N CYS A 178 -22.91 10.54 -9.50
CA CYS A 178 -22.12 9.33 -9.64
C CYS A 178 -22.72 8.45 -10.76
N PRO A 179 -22.19 8.49 -11.98
CA PRO A 179 -22.64 7.59 -13.03
C PRO A 179 -22.18 6.14 -12.72
N TYR A 180 -23.03 5.16 -13.03
CA TYR A 180 -22.84 3.73 -12.71
C TYR A 180 -21.50 3.13 -13.16
N LEU A 181 -20.87 3.66 -14.22
CA LEU A 181 -19.58 3.17 -14.71
C LEU A 181 -18.37 3.58 -13.83
N ARG A 182 -18.53 4.52 -12.89
CA ARG A 182 -17.44 4.99 -12.01
C ARG A 182 -17.45 4.38 -10.61
N SER A 183 -18.50 3.66 -10.22
CA SER A 183 -18.68 3.02 -8.91
C SER A 183 -18.33 1.53 -8.94
N ALA A 184 -17.10 1.20 -9.35
CA ALA A 184 -16.58 -0.19 -9.33
C ALA A 184 -15.75 -0.49 -8.06
N ASP A 185 -16.05 0.19 -6.95
CA ASP A 185 -15.26 0.05 -5.72
C ASP A 185 -15.53 -1.26 -4.98
N THR A 186 -16.71 -1.85 -5.17
CA THR A 186 -17.05 -3.18 -4.65
C THR A 186 -17.65 -4.06 -5.74
N THR A 187 -17.59 -5.37 -5.55
CA THR A 187 -18.29 -6.34 -6.42
C THR A 187 -19.79 -6.07 -6.41
N HIS A 188 -20.35 -5.71 -5.26
CA HIS A 188 -21.74 -5.29 -5.12
C HIS A 188 -22.07 -4.05 -5.95
N SER A 189 -21.28 -2.97 -5.85
CA SER A 189 -21.49 -1.74 -6.64
C SER A 189 -21.33 -2.00 -8.15
N THR A 190 -20.44 -2.91 -8.54
CA THR A 190 -20.27 -3.36 -9.94
C THR A 190 -21.52 -4.07 -10.47
N VAL A 191 -22.04 -5.05 -9.70
CA VAL A 191 -23.26 -5.80 -10.06
C VAL A 191 -24.47 -4.88 -10.08
N LEU A 192 -24.56 -3.96 -9.11
CA LEU A 192 -25.65 -2.97 -9.04
C LEU A 192 -25.63 -2.01 -10.23
N GLY A 193 -24.44 -1.58 -10.66
CA GLY A 193 -24.28 -0.78 -11.88
C GLY A 193 -24.81 -1.51 -13.11
N LEU A 194 -24.44 -2.79 -13.30
CA LEU A 194 -24.95 -3.62 -14.39
C LEU A 194 -26.47 -3.83 -14.29
N TYR A 195 -26.98 -4.11 -13.10
CA TYR A 195 -28.42 -4.33 -12.90
C TYR A 195 -29.25 -3.09 -13.25
N ASN A 196 -28.81 -1.89 -12.86
CA ASN A 196 -29.50 -0.65 -13.22
C ASN A 196 -29.43 -0.34 -14.73
N THR A 197 -28.37 -0.78 -15.46
CA THR A 197 -28.36 -0.65 -16.93
C THR A 197 -29.43 -1.52 -17.60
N LEU A 198 -29.82 -2.63 -16.97
CA LEU A 198 -30.88 -3.51 -17.45
C LEU A 198 -32.26 -3.05 -16.97
N ASN A 199 -32.35 -2.46 -15.78
CA ASN A 199 -33.59 -1.96 -15.17
C ASN A 199 -33.40 -0.53 -14.62
N PRO A 200 -33.60 0.52 -15.45
CA PRO A 200 -33.43 1.91 -15.04
C PRO A 200 -34.37 2.37 -13.91
N GLU A 201 -35.49 1.68 -13.70
CA GLU A 201 -36.45 1.97 -12.63
C GLU A 201 -36.01 1.45 -11.26
N ALA A 202 -34.95 0.65 -11.17
CA ALA A 202 -34.53 0.01 -9.93
C ALA A 202 -33.96 0.98 -8.86
N SER A 203 -33.89 2.29 -9.14
CA SER A 203 -33.64 3.41 -8.20
C SER A 203 -32.39 3.29 -7.31
N ALA A 204 -31.49 2.35 -7.60
CA ALA A 204 -30.33 2.10 -6.76
C ALA A 204 -29.10 2.81 -7.33
N SER A 205 -29.07 4.15 -7.26
CA SER A 205 -27.94 4.95 -7.74
C SER A 205 -26.80 5.05 -6.70
N PRO A 206 -25.53 4.98 -7.11
CA PRO A 206 -24.39 5.18 -6.21
C PRO A 206 -24.36 6.61 -5.65
N CYS A 207 -23.87 6.77 -4.42
CA CYS A 207 -23.78 8.05 -3.73
C CYS A 207 -22.34 8.60 -3.77
N CYS A 208 -22.21 9.92 -3.84
CA CYS A 208 -20.92 10.60 -3.71
C CYS A 208 -20.58 10.78 -2.23
N VAL A 209 -19.61 10.00 -1.73
CA VAL A 209 -19.28 9.94 -0.30
C VAL A 209 -17.79 10.19 -0.04
N PRO A 210 -17.40 10.63 1.18
CA PRO A 210 -15.99 10.75 1.55
C PRO A 210 -15.28 9.41 1.49
N GLN A 211 -14.07 9.40 0.91
CA GLN A 211 -13.17 8.26 0.92
C GLN A 211 -12.09 8.43 1.99
N ASP A 212 -11.34 9.52 1.92
CA ASP A 212 -10.28 9.83 2.88
C ASP A 212 -10.69 11.05 3.73
N LEU A 213 -10.58 10.88 5.05
CA LEU A 213 -10.92 11.88 6.04
C LEU A 213 -9.71 12.14 6.94
N GLU A 214 -9.42 13.41 7.21
CA GLU A 214 -8.39 13.84 8.14
C GLU A 214 -9.00 14.29 9.48
N PRO A 215 -8.30 14.03 10.59
CA PRO A 215 -8.70 14.54 11.90
C PRO A 215 -8.42 16.04 12.03
N LEU A 216 -9.14 16.71 12.93
CA LEU A 216 -8.92 18.10 13.30
C LEU A 216 -8.48 18.20 14.76
N THR A 217 -7.34 18.84 15.00
CA THR A 217 -6.87 19.14 16.35
C THR A 217 -7.48 20.45 16.84
N ILE A 218 -8.07 20.43 18.03
CA ILE A 218 -8.71 21.57 18.68
C ILE A 218 -8.11 21.85 20.05
N LEU A 219 -8.17 23.12 20.47
CA LEU A 219 -7.84 23.59 21.80
C LEU A 219 -9.10 24.15 22.47
N TYR A 220 -9.41 23.68 23.67
CA TYR A 220 -10.48 24.22 24.50
C TYR A 220 -10.08 24.24 25.98
N TYR A 221 -10.87 24.93 26.81
CA TYR A 221 -10.63 25.03 28.24
C TYR A 221 -11.72 24.29 29.02
N VAL A 222 -11.30 23.50 30.00
CA VAL A 222 -12.19 22.97 31.05
C VAL A 222 -11.83 23.69 32.34
N GLY A 223 -12.67 24.65 32.74
CA GLY A 223 -12.34 25.57 33.84
C GLY A 223 -11.13 26.44 33.49
N ARG A 224 -10.01 26.27 34.21
CA ARG A 224 -8.73 26.96 33.94
C ARG A 224 -7.68 26.07 33.27
N THR A 225 -8.02 24.82 32.95
CA THR A 225 -7.08 23.87 32.36
C THR A 225 -7.23 23.84 30.83
N PRO A 226 -6.16 24.11 30.06
CA PRO A 226 -6.20 23.95 28.61
C PRO A 226 -6.14 22.46 28.26
N LYS A 227 -6.95 22.04 27.29
CA LYS A 227 -6.95 20.69 26.73
C LYS A 227 -6.83 20.74 25.22
N VAL A 228 -5.97 19.89 24.69
CA VAL A 228 -5.81 19.66 23.25
C VAL A 228 -6.38 18.30 22.93
N GLU A 229 -7.29 18.25 21.96
CA GLU A 229 -7.97 17.04 21.56
C GLU A 229 -8.00 16.92 20.03
N GLN A 230 -7.97 15.70 19.53
CA GLN A 230 -8.00 15.42 18.11
C GLN A 230 -9.34 14.76 17.74
N LEU A 231 -10.17 15.51 17.04
CA LEU A 231 -11.46 15.04 16.54
C LEU A 231 -11.24 14.23 15.26
N SER A 232 -11.66 12.97 15.25
CA SER A 232 -11.57 12.12 14.07
C SER A 232 -12.56 12.52 12.98
N ASN A 233 -12.21 12.29 11.72
CA ASN A 233 -13.11 12.37 10.57
C ASN A 233 -13.72 13.76 10.29
N MET A 234 -12.94 14.83 10.43
CA MET A 234 -13.43 16.20 10.35
C MET A 234 -13.20 16.86 8.99
N VAL A 235 -12.14 16.50 8.27
CA VAL A 235 -11.74 17.16 7.01
C VAL A 235 -11.82 16.16 5.86
N VAL A 236 -12.65 16.43 4.86
CA VAL A 236 -12.74 15.61 3.65
C VAL A 236 -11.57 15.91 2.72
N LYS A 237 -10.80 14.86 2.37
CA LYS A 237 -9.68 14.95 1.42
C LYS A 237 -9.97 14.41 0.05
N SER A 238 -10.75 13.36 -0.04
CA SER A 238 -11.11 12.72 -1.30
C SER A 238 -12.54 12.18 -1.25
N CYS A 239 -13.17 12.10 -2.41
CA CYS A 239 -14.51 11.56 -2.58
C CYS A 239 -14.50 10.36 -3.53
N LYS A 240 -15.46 9.46 -3.33
CA LYS A 240 -15.70 8.31 -4.20
C LYS A 240 -17.19 8.09 -4.44
N CYS A 241 -17.50 7.27 -5.43
CA CYS A 241 -18.85 6.82 -5.72
C CYS A 241 -19.04 5.41 -5.20
N SER A 242 -19.93 5.21 -4.22
CA SER A 242 -20.23 3.89 -3.63
C SER A 242 -21.71 3.57 -3.63
#